data_AF-A0A8K0RPH8-F1
#
_entry.id   AF-A0A8K0RPH8-F1
#
_cell.length_a   1.000
_cell.length_b   1.000
_cell.length_c   1.000
_cell.angle_alpha   90.00
_cell.angle_beta   90.00
_cell.angle_gamma   90.00
#
_symmetry.space_group_name_H-M   'P 1'
#
loop_
_entity.id
_entity.type
_entity.pdbx_description
1 polymer ?
#
loop_
_entity_poly.entity_id
_entity_poly.type
_entity_poly.pdbx_seq_one_letter_code
_entity_poly.pdbx_strand_id
1 'polypeptide(L)'
;MFQSVDTLVEAKVLRMQSARNQINLHGRRDQIPVIDNYELIRGHWRNFVETARVISYSVEVPDKDGMDLYLASDSCNPQKCQNSSDVEAKIRNKVTVSGWCDMKKCLEDVMAHVKASGTKPAGIDIFTDGIWDPERKPEVEDVIHESIDLLIEKNAKPANLMFQFIQFGRDPGGSKRLKFLDDGCKRTHRGVEYDIVDTKHCDDHVPKIIIGSISSHNDNKD
;
A
#
# COMPACT_ATOMS: atom_id res chain seq x y z
N MET A 1 -12.26 31.44 8.55
CA MET A 1 -12.42 30.42 9.60
C MET A 1 -11.66 29.19 9.14
N PHE A 2 -10.36 29.12 9.45
CA PHE A 2 -9.51 27.97 9.11
C PHE A 2 -9.56 27.00 10.29
N GLN A 3 -10.29 25.88 10.15
CA GLN A 3 -9.97 24.71 10.96
C GLN A 3 -8.63 24.19 10.43
N SER A 4 -7.61 24.11 11.29
CA SER A 4 -6.28 23.68 10.85
C SER A 4 -6.34 22.22 10.41
N VAL A 5 -5.60 21.90 9.35
CA VAL A 5 -5.46 20.54 8.80
C VAL A 5 -5.08 19.53 9.90
N ASP A 6 -4.37 19.98 10.94
CA ASP A 6 -4.01 19.18 12.11
C ASP A 6 -5.22 18.66 12.90
N THR A 7 -6.29 19.45 13.08
CA THR A 7 -7.46 19.00 13.87
C THR A 7 -8.21 17.86 13.17
N LEU A 8 -8.23 17.86 11.84
CA LEU A 8 -8.88 16.81 11.05
C LEU A 8 -8.05 15.52 11.04
N VAL A 9 -6.71 15.65 10.97
CA VAL A 9 -5.77 14.54 11.07
C VAL A 9 -5.82 13.93 12.48
N GLU A 10 -5.80 14.75 13.53
CA GLU A 10 -5.91 14.29 14.93
C GLU A 10 -7.24 13.56 15.19
N ALA A 11 -8.35 14.08 14.67
CA ALA A 11 -9.65 13.42 14.79
C ALA A 11 -9.71 12.07 14.03
N LYS A 12 -9.07 11.98 12.86
CA LYS A 12 -8.91 10.70 12.13
C LYS A 12 -8.03 9.72 12.92
N VAL A 13 -6.90 10.20 13.44
CA VAL A 13 -5.95 9.43 14.27
C VAL A 13 -6.60 8.87 15.53
N LEU A 14 -7.40 9.65 16.25
CA LEU A 14 -8.13 9.20 17.44
C LEU A 14 -9.14 8.08 17.12
N ARG A 15 -9.81 8.18 15.95
CA ARG A 15 -10.73 7.14 15.46
C ARG A 15 -10.03 5.84 15.05
N MET A 16 -8.70 5.84 14.97
CA MET A 16 -7.90 4.72 14.49
C MET A 16 -7.28 3.88 15.60
N GLN A 17 -7.52 4.20 16.87
CA GLN A 17 -7.02 3.41 18.00
C GLN A 17 -7.51 1.95 17.96
N SER A 18 -8.75 1.71 17.54
CA SER A 18 -9.30 0.34 17.41
C SER A 18 -8.66 -0.44 16.26
N ALA A 19 -8.41 0.21 15.12
CA ALA A 19 -7.66 -0.37 13.99
C ALA A 19 -6.22 -0.70 14.40
N ARG A 20 -5.55 0.21 15.12
CA ARG A 20 -4.20 0.00 15.69
C ARG A 20 -4.13 -1.23 16.58
N ASN A 21 -5.11 -1.41 17.45
CA ASN A 21 -5.17 -2.59 18.32
C ASN A 21 -5.32 -3.89 17.51
N GLN A 22 -6.09 -3.88 16.42
CA GLN A 22 -6.20 -5.03 15.52
C GLN A 22 -4.91 -5.30 14.75
N ILE A 23 -4.21 -4.26 14.25
CA ILE A 23 -2.90 -4.42 13.61
C ILE A 23 -1.90 -5.07 14.58
N ASN A 24 -1.84 -4.56 15.82
CA ASN A 24 -0.92 -5.06 16.85
C ASN A 24 -1.11 -6.54 17.21
N LEU A 25 -2.34 -7.06 17.11
CA LEU A 25 -2.65 -8.46 17.39
C LEU A 25 -2.03 -9.44 16.38
N HIS A 26 -1.69 -8.96 15.19
CA HIS A 26 -1.17 -9.79 14.10
C HIS A 26 0.37 -9.77 14.00
N GLY A 27 1.07 -9.28 15.04
CA GLY A 27 2.53 -9.31 15.14
C GLY A 27 3.25 -8.14 14.46
N ARG A 28 4.59 -8.15 14.52
CA ARG A 28 5.44 -7.14 13.85
C ARG A 28 5.40 -7.36 12.34
N ARG A 29 5.20 -6.29 11.57
CA ARG A 29 5.30 -6.27 10.11
C ARG A 29 6.22 -5.14 9.66
N ASP A 30 6.89 -5.35 8.53
CA ASP A 30 7.44 -4.25 7.75
C ASP A 30 6.27 -3.57 7.04
N GLN A 31 6.09 -2.27 7.23
CA GLN A 31 5.17 -1.52 6.38
C GLN A 31 5.94 -0.69 5.35
N ILE A 32 5.59 -0.88 4.08
CA ILE A 32 6.31 -0.32 2.94
C ILE A 32 5.34 0.55 2.13
N PRO A 33 5.31 1.87 2.32
CA PRO A 33 4.53 2.76 1.49
C PRO A 33 5.18 2.92 0.11
N VAL A 34 4.39 2.73 -0.95
CA VAL A 34 4.76 2.92 -2.35
C VAL A 34 3.92 4.04 -2.94
N ILE A 35 4.58 5.10 -3.40
CA ILE A 35 3.94 6.33 -3.87
C ILE A 35 4.08 6.42 -5.38
N ASP A 36 2.98 6.27 -6.10
CA ASP A 36 2.89 6.70 -7.49
C ASP A 36 2.99 8.23 -7.54
N ASN A 37 4.15 8.74 -7.98
CA ASN A 37 4.44 10.17 -8.03
C ASN A 37 4.50 10.73 -9.45
N TYR A 38 3.79 10.11 -10.40
CA TYR A 38 3.68 10.59 -11.78
C TYR A 38 2.57 11.65 -11.95
N GLU A 39 2.58 12.40 -13.04
CA GLU A 39 1.80 13.63 -13.17
C GLU A 39 0.27 13.49 -13.09
N LEU A 40 -0.26 12.31 -13.41
CA LEU A 40 -1.71 12.05 -13.40
C LEU A 40 -2.33 12.23 -12.01
N ILE A 41 -1.55 11.97 -10.95
CA ILE A 41 -2.01 12.11 -9.57
C ILE A 41 -1.88 13.54 -9.02
N ARG A 42 -1.37 14.51 -9.80
CA ARG A 42 -1.10 15.89 -9.33
C ARG A 42 -2.34 16.56 -8.74
N GLY A 43 -3.51 16.34 -9.33
CA GLY A 43 -4.79 16.88 -8.84
C GLY A 43 -5.20 16.34 -7.45
N HIS A 44 -4.64 15.20 -7.04
CA HIS A 44 -4.95 14.51 -5.80
C HIS A 44 -3.84 14.59 -4.76
N TRP A 45 -2.71 15.26 -5.06
CA TRP A 45 -1.49 15.23 -4.24
C TRP A 45 -1.69 15.58 -2.77
N ARG A 46 -2.53 16.57 -2.45
CA ARG A 46 -2.81 16.92 -1.05
C ARG A 46 -3.50 15.76 -0.31
N ASN A 47 -4.52 15.17 -0.91
CA ASN A 47 -5.24 14.03 -0.32
C ASN A 47 -4.32 12.80 -0.21
N PHE A 48 -3.44 12.65 -1.19
CA PHE A 48 -2.41 11.61 -1.23
C PHE A 48 -1.47 11.70 -0.02
N VAL A 49 -0.88 12.87 0.20
CA VAL A 49 0.00 13.14 1.35
C VAL A 49 -0.72 12.91 2.69
N GLU A 50 -1.95 13.40 2.81
CA GLU A 50 -2.75 13.24 4.04
C GLU A 50 -3.08 11.76 4.31
N THR A 51 -3.50 11.02 3.29
CA THR A 51 -3.83 9.60 3.40
C THR A 51 -2.60 8.77 3.73
N ALA A 52 -1.46 9.03 3.08
CA ALA A 52 -0.20 8.37 3.36
C ALA A 52 0.22 8.57 4.82
N ARG A 53 0.19 9.81 5.33
CA ARG A 53 0.48 10.10 6.75
C ARG A 53 -0.43 9.30 7.68
N VAL A 54 -1.73 9.30 7.39
CA VAL A 54 -2.74 8.65 8.24
C VAL A 54 -2.55 7.13 8.26
N ILE A 55 -2.36 6.49 7.11
CA ILE A 55 -2.10 5.04 7.04
C ILE A 55 -0.80 4.70 7.77
N SER A 56 0.29 5.41 7.47
CA SER A 56 1.59 5.24 8.13
C SER A 56 1.51 5.41 9.65
N TYR A 57 0.67 6.32 10.16
CA TYR A 57 0.50 6.49 11.60
C TYR A 57 -0.10 5.23 12.26
N SER A 58 -1.02 4.56 11.57
CA SER A 58 -1.68 3.34 12.08
C SER A 58 -0.70 2.20 12.29
N VAL A 59 0.22 2.06 11.34
CA VAL A 59 1.13 0.92 11.21
C VAL A 59 2.51 1.16 11.84
N GLU A 60 2.77 2.39 12.31
CA GLU A 60 4.02 2.80 12.99
C GLU A 60 4.30 2.03 14.30
N VAL A 61 3.28 1.59 15.04
CA VAL A 61 3.47 0.89 16.33
C VAL A 61 4.01 -0.55 16.15
N PRO A 62 3.51 -1.33 15.18
CA PRO A 62 4.09 -2.62 14.81
C PRO A 62 5.51 -2.55 14.25
N ASP A 63 5.86 -1.49 13.53
CA ASP A 63 7.10 -1.37 12.75
C ASP A 63 8.19 -0.59 13.48
N LYS A 64 8.98 -1.29 14.32
CA LYS A 64 9.88 -0.65 15.29
C LYS A 64 11.20 -0.12 14.71
N ASP A 65 11.56 -0.56 13.50
CA ASP A 65 12.75 -0.13 12.77
C ASP A 65 12.48 1.00 11.76
N GLY A 66 11.21 1.40 11.66
CA GLY A 66 10.74 2.43 10.74
C GLY A 66 10.37 1.86 9.37
N MET A 67 9.79 2.71 8.53
CA MET A 67 9.23 2.34 7.23
C MET A 67 10.21 2.66 6.09
N ASP A 68 10.18 1.85 5.03
CA ASP A 68 10.84 2.18 3.76
C ASP A 68 9.83 2.78 2.79
N LEU A 69 9.98 4.07 2.50
CA LEU A 69 9.15 4.79 1.54
C LEU A 69 9.73 4.66 0.12
N TYR A 70 8.95 4.13 -0.80
CA TYR A 70 9.30 4.05 -2.22
C TYR A 70 8.54 5.11 -3.02
N LEU A 71 9.23 5.76 -3.96
CA LEU A 71 8.61 6.56 -5.01
C LEU A 71 8.69 5.76 -6.30
N ALA A 72 7.59 5.61 -7.03
CA ALA A 72 7.57 4.81 -8.26
C ALA A 72 8.54 5.35 -9.33
N SER A 73 8.84 6.65 -9.32
CA SER A 73 9.82 7.24 -10.22
C SER A 73 11.29 6.96 -9.85
N ASP A 74 11.56 6.44 -8.65
CA ASP A 74 12.90 6.21 -8.10
C ASP A 74 12.92 4.98 -7.17
N SER A 75 12.33 3.89 -7.65
CA SER A 75 12.07 2.69 -6.85
C SER A 75 13.33 1.95 -6.38
N CYS A 76 14.48 2.20 -7.01
CA CYS A 76 15.76 1.65 -6.59
C CYS A 76 16.34 2.33 -5.33
N ASN A 77 15.81 3.49 -4.92
CA ASN A 77 16.35 4.32 -3.83
C ASN A 77 15.29 4.57 -2.73
N PRO A 78 14.92 3.54 -1.94
CA PRO A 78 13.96 3.71 -0.86
C PRO A 78 14.43 4.71 0.20
N GLN A 79 13.48 5.45 0.76
CA GLN A 79 13.73 6.49 1.74
C GLN A 79 13.30 6.05 3.15
N LYS A 80 14.26 5.82 4.05
CA LYS A 80 14.02 5.42 5.45
C LYS A 80 13.25 6.45 6.29
N CYS A 81 12.03 6.14 6.74
CA CYS A 81 11.17 7.00 7.55
C CYS A 81 11.05 6.45 8.98
N GLN A 82 11.28 7.26 10.01
CA GLN A 82 11.14 6.81 11.39
C GLN A 82 9.69 6.84 11.88
N ASN A 83 8.86 7.70 11.29
CA ASN A 83 7.46 7.87 11.67
C ASN A 83 6.62 8.39 10.51
N SER A 84 5.32 8.46 10.73
CA SER A 84 4.33 9.00 9.79
C SER A 84 4.56 10.45 9.36
N SER A 85 5.19 11.29 10.19
CA SER A 85 5.51 12.68 9.82
C SER A 85 6.71 12.75 8.86
N ASP A 86 7.67 11.82 8.97
CA ASP A 86 8.76 11.70 8.00
C ASP A 86 8.24 11.30 6.62
N VAL A 87 7.27 10.37 6.57
CA VAL A 87 6.57 9.99 5.33
C VAL A 87 5.94 11.22 4.70
N GLU A 88 5.15 11.97 5.48
CA GLU A 88 4.51 13.19 5.00
C GLU A 88 5.52 14.21 4.46
N ALA A 89 6.58 14.51 5.23
CA ALA A 89 7.58 15.50 4.87
C ALA A 89 8.33 15.14 3.57
N LYS A 90 8.59 13.84 3.36
CA LYS A 90 9.27 13.36 2.16
C LYS A 90 8.40 13.38 0.91
N ILE A 91 7.09 13.15 1.05
CA ILE A 91 6.17 13.22 -0.09
C ILE A 91 5.82 14.68 -0.39
N ARG A 92 5.48 15.48 0.64
CA ARG A 92 4.99 16.87 0.50
C ARG A 92 5.91 17.76 -0.35
N ASN A 93 7.22 17.57 -0.24
CA ASN A 93 8.23 18.39 -0.93
C ASN A 93 8.58 17.89 -2.35
N LYS A 94 7.98 16.79 -2.82
CA LYS A 94 8.27 16.23 -4.14
C LYS A 94 7.39 16.88 -5.20
N VAL A 95 7.97 17.05 -6.37
CA VAL A 95 7.25 17.41 -7.60
C VAL A 95 6.91 16.12 -8.33
N THR A 96 5.70 16.04 -8.90
CA THR A 96 5.31 14.90 -9.73
C THR A 96 6.22 14.80 -10.96
N VAL A 97 6.57 13.57 -11.34
CA VAL A 97 7.38 13.29 -12.53
C VAL A 97 6.47 13.20 -13.77
N SER A 98 6.93 13.75 -14.90
CA SER A 98 6.22 13.65 -16.18
C SER A 98 6.29 12.24 -16.75
N GLY A 99 5.27 11.82 -17.50
CA GLY A 99 5.22 10.50 -18.13
C GLY A 99 4.41 9.50 -17.33
N TRP A 100 4.71 8.21 -17.51
CA TRP A 100 3.89 7.11 -17.01
C TRP A 100 4.57 6.30 -15.92
N CYS A 101 3.76 5.82 -14.98
CA CYS A 101 4.21 4.95 -13.91
C CYS A 101 4.49 3.52 -14.41
N ASP A 102 5.71 3.03 -14.19
CA ASP A 102 6.08 1.62 -14.36
C ASP A 102 5.91 0.89 -13.01
N MET A 103 4.65 0.64 -12.63
CA MET A 103 4.33 0.05 -11.33
C MET A 103 4.89 -1.38 -11.18
N LYS A 104 4.97 -2.15 -12.28
CA LYS A 104 5.58 -3.49 -12.28
C LYS A 104 7.02 -3.40 -11.81
N LYS A 105 7.84 -2.56 -12.45
CA LYS A 105 9.24 -2.36 -12.06
C LYS A 105 9.38 -1.88 -10.61
N CYS A 106 8.51 -0.96 -10.19
CA CYS A 106 8.54 -0.48 -8.80
C CYS A 106 8.28 -1.61 -7.80
N LEU A 107 7.29 -2.45 -8.04
CA LEU A 107 6.97 -3.57 -7.15
C LEU A 107 8.01 -4.68 -7.21
N GLU A 108 8.66 -4.91 -8.36
CA GLU A 108 9.83 -5.80 -8.46
C GLU A 108 10.97 -5.33 -7.53
N ASP A 109 11.26 -4.03 -7.50
CA ASP A 109 12.30 -3.46 -6.63
C ASP A 109 11.94 -3.58 -5.15
N VAL A 110 10.68 -3.31 -4.80
CA VAL A 110 10.16 -3.52 -3.44
C VAL A 110 10.29 -4.98 -3.04
N MET A 111 9.87 -5.91 -3.90
CA MET A 111 9.93 -7.34 -3.61
C MET A 111 11.37 -7.86 -3.54
N ALA A 112 12.32 -7.29 -4.29
CA ALA A 112 13.73 -7.59 -4.12
C ALA A 112 14.22 -7.22 -2.70
N HIS A 113 13.77 -6.10 -2.15
CA HIS A 113 14.05 -5.71 -0.77
C HIS A 113 13.39 -6.64 0.24
N VAL A 114 12.09 -6.93 0.08
CA VAL A 114 11.35 -7.86 0.97
C VAL A 114 12.03 -9.23 1.01
N LYS A 115 12.44 -9.76 -0.15
CA LYS A 115 13.19 -11.02 -0.26
C LYS A 115 14.52 -10.98 0.51
N ALA A 116 15.23 -9.85 0.47
CA ALA A 116 16.49 -9.66 1.18
C ALA A 116 16.32 -9.52 2.71
N SER A 117 15.20 -8.94 3.16
CA SER A 117 14.87 -8.74 4.58
C SER A 117 14.41 -10.01 5.31
N GLY A 118 14.14 -11.10 4.57
CA GLY A 118 13.96 -12.44 5.13
C GLY A 118 12.50 -12.86 5.35
N THR A 119 12.15 -13.26 6.58
CA THR A 119 10.84 -13.87 6.90
C THR A 119 9.89 -12.95 7.69
N LYS A 120 10.25 -11.67 7.88
CA LYS A 120 9.38 -10.69 8.52
C LYS A 120 8.15 -10.49 7.61
N PRO A 121 6.91 -10.65 8.13
CA PRO A 121 5.73 -10.35 7.35
C PRO A 121 5.73 -8.90 6.87
N ALA A 122 5.25 -8.64 5.65
CA ALA A 122 5.28 -7.31 5.04
C ALA A 122 3.90 -6.87 4.54
N GLY A 123 3.56 -5.61 4.78
CA GLY A 123 2.43 -4.91 4.18
C GLY A 123 2.95 -3.84 3.24
N ILE A 124 2.54 -3.89 1.97
CA ILE A 124 2.93 -2.93 0.95
C ILE A 124 1.70 -2.07 0.65
N ASP A 125 1.74 -0.78 1.01
CA ASP A 125 0.65 0.17 0.78
C ASP A 125 0.93 0.95 -0.51
N ILE A 126 0.22 0.65 -1.58
CA ILE A 126 0.40 1.24 -2.90
C ILE A 126 -0.61 2.36 -3.13
N PHE A 127 -0.14 3.59 -3.14
CA PHE A 127 -0.95 4.77 -3.39
C PHE A 127 -0.86 5.12 -4.89
N THR A 128 -1.96 5.00 -5.62
CA THR A 128 -1.97 5.14 -7.10
C THR A 128 -3.36 5.53 -7.62
N ASP A 129 -3.46 6.04 -8.84
CA ASP A 129 -4.74 6.16 -9.55
C ASP A 129 -5.12 4.88 -10.32
N GLY A 130 -4.19 3.93 -10.39
CA GLY A 130 -4.32 2.68 -11.13
C GLY A 130 -4.06 2.84 -12.63
N ILE A 131 -3.54 3.98 -13.10
CA ILE A 131 -3.19 4.26 -14.49
C ILE A 131 -1.67 4.19 -14.68
N TRP A 132 -1.21 3.13 -15.33
CA TRP A 132 0.21 2.84 -15.53
C TRP A 132 0.58 2.79 -17.00
N ASP A 133 1.89 2.76 -17.27
CA ASP A 133 2.47 2.81 -18.62
C ASP A 133 1.87 1.72 -19.54
N PRO A 134 1.12 2.10 -20.59
CA PRO A 134 0.48 1.14 -21.48
C PRO A 134 1.48 0.45 -22.42
N GLU A 135 2.63 1.05 -22.70
CA GLU A 135 3.64 0.51 -23.62
C GLU A 135 4.49 -0.57 -22.93
N ARG A 136 4.64 -0.47 -21.61
CA ARG A 136 5.44 -1.41 -20.82
C ARG A 136 4.72 -2.69 -20.40
N LYS A 137 3.44 -2.85 -20.76
CA LYS A 137 2.55 -3.92 -20.29
C LYS A 137 2.66 -4.06 -18.77
N PRO A 138 1.88 -3.28 -18.01
CA PRO A 138 2.05 -3.20 -16.56
C PRO A 138 1.43 -4.44 -15.92
N GLU A 139 2.08 -5.58 -16.12
CA GLU A 139 1.73 -6.94 -15.68
C GLU A 139 2.06 -7.06 -14.19
N VAL A 140 1.47 -6.19 -13.37
CA VAL A 140 1.59 -6.23 -11.91
C VAL A 140 1.07 -7.56 -11.36
N GLU A 141 0.15 -8.20 -12.07
CA GLU A 141 -0.31 -9.57 -11.82
C GLU A 141 0.85 -10.58 -11.76
N ASP A 142 1.90 -10.43 -12.57
CA ASP A 142 3.08 -11.31 -12.53
C ASP A 142 3.80 -11.18 -11.19
N VAL A 143 4.01 -9.95 -10.72
CA VAL A 143 4.69 -9.70 -9.44
C VAL A 143 3.89 -10.28 -8.28
N ILE A 144 2.56 -10.17 -8.31
CA ILE A 144 1.67 -10.76 -7.31
C ILE A 144 1.78 -12.29 -7.35
N HIS A 145 1.70 -12.88 -8.54
CA HIS A 145 1.80 -14.32 -8.75
C HIS A 145 3.14 -14.90 -8.29
N GLU A 146 4.26 -14.27 -8.66
CA GLU A 146 5.59 -14.63 -8.19
C GLU A 146 5.72 -14.49 -6.67
N SER A 147 5.03 -13.52 -6.08
CA SER A 147 5.00 -13.33 -4.63
C SER A 147 4.22 -14.45 -3.92
N ILE A 148 3.11 -14.91 -4.51
CA ILE A 148 2.38 -16.09 -4.02
C ILE A 148 3.28 -17.33 -4.12
N ASP A 149 3.95 -17.53 -5.25
CA ASP A 149 4.85 -18.67 -5.46
C ASP A 149 5.99 -18.66 -4.43
N LEU A 150 6.55 -17.48 -4.14
CA LEU A 150 7.53 -17.30 -3.06
C LEU A 150 6.96 -17.72 -1.69
N LEU A 151 5.74 -17.30 -1.33
CA LEU A 151 5.13 -17.70 -0.06
C LEU A 151 4.95 -19.22 0.02
N ILE A 152 4.51 -19.86 -1.06
CA ILE A 152 4.33 -21.31 -1.15
C ILE A 152 5.67 -22.02 -0.97
N GLU A 153 6.73 -21.58 -1.69
CA GLU A 153 8.08 -22.15 -1.59
C GLU A 153 8.66 -22.05 -0.17
N LYS A 154 8.35 -20.96 0.53
CA LYS A 154 8.77 -20.73 1.92
C LYS A 154 7.85 -21.39 2.96
N ASN A 155 6.80 -22.08 2.53
CA ASN A 155 5.73 -22.61 3.40
C ASN A 155 5.17 -21.52 4.35
N ALA A 156 5.07 -20.30 3.84
CA ALA A 156 4.55 -19.12 4.53
C ALA A 156 3.04 -19.00 4.35
N LYS A 157 2.39 -18.33 5.31
CA LYS A 157 0.96 -18.07 5.28
C LYS A 157 0.67 -16.92 4.29
N PRO A 158 -0.51 -16.90 3.64
CA PRO A 158 -0.95 -15.76 2.82
C PRO A 158 -0.79 -14.42 3.55
N ALA A 159 -1.21 -14.35 4.81
CA ALA A 159 -1.12 -13.16 5.65
C ALA A 159 0.31 -12.65 5.95
N ASN A 160 1.37 -13.35 5.50
CA ASN A 160 2.73 -12.86 5.63
C ASN A 160 3.10 -11.79 4.60
N LEU A 161 2.31 -11.61 3.54
CA LEU A 161 2.51 -10.56 2.55
C LEU A 161 1.16 -10.00 2.12
N MET A 162 1.04 -8.69 2.02
CA MET A 162 -0.17 -8.01 1.55
C MET A 162 0.20 -6.87 0.60
N PHE A 163 -0.49 -6.79 -0.53
CA PHE A 163 -0.49 -5.63 -1.43
C PHE A 163 -1.81 -4.88 -1.24
N GLN A 164 -1.77 -3.75 -0.55
CA GLN A 164 -2.92 -2.87 -0.37
C GLN A 164 -2.88 -1.75 -1.40
N PHE A 165 -3.73 -1.81 -2.43
CA PHE A 165 -3.91 -0.69 -3.34
C PHE A 165 -4.88 0.34 -2.73
N ILE A 166 -4.44 1.60 -2.66
CA ILE A 166 -5.25 2.76 -2.29
C ILE A 166 -5.43 3.63 -3.53
N GLN A 167 -6.64 3.58 -4.11
CA GLN A 167 -6.98 4.31 -5.32
C GLN A 167 -7.22 5.81 -5.06
N PHE A 168 -6.59 6.66 -5.87
CA PHE A 168 -6.86 8.09 -5.96
C PHE A 168 -7.52 8.44 -7.29
N GLY A 169 -8.52 9.31 -7.24
CA GLY A 169 -9.33 9.59 -8.41
C GLY A 169 -10.24 8.41 -8.78
N ARG A 170 -11.03 8.59 -9.84
CA ARG A 170 -12.11 7.66 -10.22
C ARG A 170 -12.03 7.27 -11.68
N ASP A 171 -10.81 7.16 -12.22
CA ASP A 171 -10.64 6.71 -13.60
C ASP A 171 -11.20 5.30 -13.76
N PRO A 172 -12.14 5.05 -14.70
CA PRO A 172 -12.75 3.74 -14.88
C PRO A 172 -11.76 2.64 -15.28
N GLY A 173 -10.73 2.98 -16.06
CA GLY A 173 -9.67 2.06 -16.45
C GLY A 173 -8.81 1.67 -15.24
N GLY A 174 -8.46 2.65 -14.42
CA GLY A 174 -7.73 2.45 -13.16
C GLY A 174 -8.52 1.58 -12.18
N SER A 175 -9.79 1.92 -11.94
CA SER A 175 -10.66 1.14 -11.05
C SER A 175 -10.85 -0.30 -11.54
N LYS A 176 -11.05 -0.50 -12.85
CA LYS A 176 -11.18 -1.84 -13.43
C LYS A 176 -9.90 -2.66 -13.26
N ARG A 177 -8.74 -2.03 -13.45
CA ARG A 177 -7.44 -2.69 -13.28
C ARG A 177 -7.21 -3.12 -11.84
N LEU A 178 -7.37 -2.21 -10.87
CA LEU A 178 -7.14 -2.52 -9.46
C LEU A 178 -8.13 -3.59 -8.96
N LYS A 179 -9.40 -3.51 -9.37
CA LYS A 179 -10.39 -4.56 -9.07
C LYS A 179 -10.00 -5.92 -9.65
N PHE A 180 -9.43 -5.97 -10.85
CA PHE A 180 -8.94 -7.21 -11.43
C PHE A 180 -7.78 -7.80 -10.62
N LEU A 181 -6.86 -6.98 -10.11
CA LEU A 181 -5.75 -7.48 -9.28
C LEU A 181 -6.24 -8.05 -7.95
N ASP A 182 -7.23 -7.41 -7.33
CA ASP A 182 -7.87 -7.86 -6.10
C ASP A 182 -8.66 -9.16 -6.31
N ASP A 183 -9.66 -9.15 -7.21
CA ASP A 183 -10.56 -10.29 -7.39
C ASP A 183 -9.89 -11.46 -8.15
N GLY A 184 -8.94 -11.17 -9.03
CA GLY A 184 -8.49 -12.07 -10.10
C GLY A 184 -7.14 -12.73 -9.89
N CYS A 185 -6.28 -12.22 -8.99
CA CYS A 185 -4.93 -12.76 -8.79
C CYS A 185 -4.83 -13.79 -7.64
N LYS A 186 -5.96 -14.24 -7.09
CA LYS A 186 -6.03 -15.24 -6.02
C LYS A 186 -5.60 -16.63 -6.53
N ARG A 187 -4.89 -17.40 -5.70
CA ARG A 187 -4.49 -18.79 -6.03
C ARG A 187 -4.76 -19.74 -4.88
N THR A 188 -5.16 -20.97 -5.16
CA THR A 188 -5.30 -22.01 -4.14
C THR A 188 -4.15 -23.02 -4.22
N HIS A 189 -3.47 -23.27 -3.10
CA HIS A 189 -2.45 -24.30 -2.97
C HIS A 189 -2.72 -25.17 -1.75
N ARG A 190 -2.86 -26.49 -1.94
CA ARG A 190 -3.13 -27.47 -0.86
C ARG A 190 -4.33 -27.10 0.04
N GLY A 191 -5.37 -26.53 -0.56
CA GLY A 191 -6.59 -26.13 0.15
C GLY A 191 -6.47 -24.81 0.93
N VAL A 192 -5.34 -24.09 0.80
CA VAL A 192 -5.16 -22.73 1.32
C VAL A 192 -5.28 -21.76 0.17
N GLU A 193 -6.16 -20.76 0.31
CA GLU A 193 -6.27 -19.65 -0.63
C GLU A 193 -5.22 -18.58 -0.29
N TYR A 194 -4.44 -18.21 -1.28
CA TYR A 194 -3.49 -17.11 -1.28
C TYR A 194 -4.18 -15.92 -1.93
N ASP A 195 -4.89 -15.19 -1.09
CA ASP A 195 -5.47 -13.90 -1.37
C ASP A 195 -4.62 -12.84 -0.65
N ILE A 196 -3.78 -12.14 -1.41
CA ILE A 196 -2.75 -11.24 -0.87
C ILE A 196 -2.87 -9.82 -1.44
N VAL A 197 -4.00 -9.51 -2.07
CA VAL A 197 -4.27 -8.20 -2.68
C VAL A 197 -5.59 -7.68 -2.14
N ASP A 198 -5.63 -6.42 -1.71
CA ASP A 198 -6.88 -5.71 -1.39
C ASP A 198 -6.84 -4.33 -2.06
N THR A 199 -7.99 -3.89 -2.56
CA THR A 199 -8.15 -2.57 -3.17
C THR A 199 -9.20 -1.75 -2.43
N LYS A 200 -8.83 -0.54 -2.04
CA LYS A 200 -9.74 0.44 -1.44
C LYS A 200 -9.59 1.80 -2.11
N HIS A 201 -10.63 2.60 -2.10
CA HIS A 201 -10.58 3.98 -2.58
C HIS A 201 -10.17 4.92 -1.44
N CYS A 202 -9.41 5.99 -1.71
CA CYS A 202 -8.95 6.92 -0.67
C CYS A 202 -10.08 7.65 0.08
N ASP A 203 -11.26 7.76 -0.53
CA ASP A 203 -12.47 8.30 0.09
C ASP A 203 -13.19 7.30 1.04
N ASP A 204 -12.78 6.03 1.06
CA ASP A 204 -13.38 5.03 1.92
C ASP A 204 -13.09 5.34 3.40
N HIS A 205 -13.89 4.75 4.29
CA HIS A 205 -13.72 4.95 5.71
C HIS A 205 -12.33 4.42 6.14
N VAL A 206 -11.42 5.31 6.53
CA VAL A 206 -10.00 5.02 6.80
C VAL A 206 -9.75 3.73 7.60
N PRO A 207 -10.45 3.45 8.72
CA PRO A 207 -10.34 2.15 9.40
C PRO A 207 -10.59 0.93 8.50
N LYS A 208 -11.52 0.99 7.54
CA LYS A 208 -11.72 -0.09 6.56
C LYS A 208 -10.51 -0.26 5.64
N ILE A 209 -9.89 0.85 5.20
CA ILE A 209 -8.66 0.82 4.37
C ILE A 209 -7.53 0.08 5.09
N ILE A 210 -7.42 0.27 6.41
CA ILE A 210 -6.34 -0.31 7.21
C ILE A 210 -6.67 -1.71 7.73
N ILE A 211 -7.95 -2.02 7.97
CA ILE A 211 -8.37 -3.29 8.56
C ILE A 211 -8.60 -4.37 7.49
N GLY A 212 -9.02 -4.00 6.27
CA GLY A 212 -9.15 -4.92 5.13
C GLY A 212 -7.86 -5.68 4.85
N SER A 213 -6.73 -4.96 4.76
CA SER A 213 -5.37 -5.51 4.58
C SER A 213 -4.89 -6.53 5.63
N ILE A 214 -5.60 -6.72 6.75
CA ILE A 214 -5.06 -7.43 7.92
C ILE A 214 -5.82 -8.71 8.23
N SER A 215 -7.07 -8.85 7.80
CA SER A 215 -7.83 -10.07 8.05
C SER A 215 -8.87 -10.31 6.96
N SER A 216 -8.79 -11.49 6.33
CA SER A 216 -9.77 -11.99 5.36
C SER A 216 -11.22 -12.05 5.88
N HIS A 217 -11.42 -11.99 7.20
CA HIS A 217 -12.74 -11.91 7.81
C HIS A 217 -13.44 -10.55 7.65
N ASN A 218 -12.68 -9.49 7.37
CA ASN A 218 -13.20 -8.12 7.24
C ASN A 218 -13.47 -7.70 5.79
N ASP A 219 -13.02 -8.47 4.80
CA ASP A 219 -13.22 -8.20 3.38
C ASP A 219 -14.66 -8.44 2.91
N ASN A 220 -15.39 -9.34 3.59
CA ASN A 220 -16.77 -9.70 3.23
C ASN A 220 -17.86 -8.74 3.75
N LYS A 221 -17.56 -7.47 4.02
CA LYS A 221 -18.52 -6.48 4.56
C LYS A 221 -18.69 -5.22 3.72
N ASP A 222 -18.35 -5.28 2.44
CA ASP A 222 -18.61 -4.22 1.46
C ASP A 222 -19.88 -4.52 0.63
#